data_AF-A0AAW1PMK8-F1
#
_entry.id   AF-A0AAW1PMK8-F1
#
_cell.length_a   1.000
_cell.length_b   1.000
_cell.length_c   1.000
_cell.angle_alpha   90.00
_cell.angle_beta   90.00
_cell.angle_gamma   90.00
#
_symmetry.space_group_name_H-M   'P 1'
#
loop_
_entity.id
_entity.type
_entity.pdbx_description
1 polymer ?
#
loop_
_entity_poly.entity_id
_entity_poly.type
_entity_poly.pdbx_seq_one_letter_code
_entity_poly.pdbx_strand_id
1 'polypeptide(L)'
;MLPFKHVIGEVIVDKNPSIKTVVNKVGTVENEFRVFQMEVLAGEPSFETEVKQHGARFKLNFSEVYWNSRLEQEHSRLVKVFKPGQKIVDVMAGIGPFAIPAAQKGCLVLANDLNPKSHHYLLENIKTNKVTERVQDFNMDGREFIALACRHAWAETAAGPLPTVHCYTFSPGAEDDSGVRARTAEAFGEGLDADAEDGRRTCC
;
A
#
# COMPACT_ATOMS: atom_id res chain seq x y z
N MET A 1 -16.77 -28.60 1.20
CA MET A 1 -17.92 -27.83 0.65
C MET A 1 -18.61 -27.12 1.80
N LEU A 2 -18.94 -25.82 1.67
CA LEU A 2 -19.61 -25.03 2.71
C LEU A 2 -21.13 -25.02 2.45
N PRO A 3 -21.95 -25.82 3.17
CA PRO A 3 -23.35 -26.09 2.79
C PRO A 3 -24.27 -24.87 2.89
N PHE A 4 -23.96 -23.91 3.76
CA PHE A 4 -24.80 -22.73 4.02
C PHE A 4 -24.25 -21.42 3.46
N LYS A 5 -23.21 -21.46 2.62
CA LYS A 5 -22.50 -20.24 2.19
C LYS A 5 -23.40 -19.20 1.52
N HIS A 6 -24.32 -19.62 0.66
CA HIS A 6 -25.26 -18.73 -0.02
C HIS A 6 -26.32 -18.19 0.94
N VAL A 7 -26.87 -19.02 1.82
CA VAL A 7 -27.84 -18.58 2.83
C VAL A 7 -27.24 -17.53 3.75
N ILE A 8 -26.00 -17.72 4.19
CA ILE A 8 -25.25 -16.73 4.99
C ILE A 8 -25.05 -15.44 4.18
N GLY A 9 -24.67 -15.56 2.91
CA GLY A 9 -24.50 -14.41 2.01
C GLY A 9 -25.77 -13.57 1.89
N GLU A 10 -26.91 -14.20 1.62
CA GLU A 10 -28.22 -13.55 1.49
C GLU A 10 -28.63 -12.86 2.80
N VAL A 11 -28.43 -13.50 3.95
CA VAL A 11 -28.73 -12.88 5.26
C VAL A 11 -27.86 -11.65 5.51
N ILE A 12 -26.59 -11.66 5.10
CA ILE A 12 -25.70 -10.50 5.27
C ILE A 12 -26.20 -9.32 4.41
N VAL A 13 -26.58 -9.56 3.15
CA VAL A 13 -27.15 -8.52 2.28
C VAL A 13 -28.47 -7.99 2.86
N ASP A 14 -29.39 -8.87 3.26
CA ASP A 14 -30.69 -8.51 3.84
C ASP A 14 -30.56 -7.64 5.10
N LYS A 15 -29.60 -7.96 5.98
CA LYS A 15 -29.40 -7.23 7.23
C LYS A 15 -28.57 -5.95 7.09
N ASN A 16 -27.89 -5.75 5.96
CA ASN A 16 -26.99 -4.62 5.75
C ASN A 16 -27.27 -3.96 4.40
N PRO A 17 -28.24 -3.05 4.30
CA PRO A 17 -28.68 -2.47 3.02
C PRO A 17 -27.59 -1.72 2.24
N SER A 18 -26.49 -1.34 2.90
CA SER A 18 -25.32 -0.72 2.25
C SER A 18 -24.40 -1.72 1.55
N ILE A 19 -24.51 -3.02 1.87
CA ILE A 19 -23.72 -4.09 1.25
C ILE A 19 -24.43 -4.53 -0.02
N LYS A 20 -23.75 -4.38 -1.16
CA LYS A 20 -24.26 -4.79 -2.48
C LYS A 20 -23.85 -6.20 -2.89
N THR A 21 -22.71 -6.66 -2.40
CA THR A 21 -22.11 -7.93 -2.80
C THR A 21 -21.42 -8.58 -1.60
N VAL A 22 -21.67 -9.86 -1.40
CA VAL A 22 -20.98 -10.69 -0.42
C VAL A 22 -20.14 -11.71 -1.17
N VAL A 23 -18.84 -11.78 -0.85
CA VAL A 23 -17.89 -12.66 -1.51
C VAL A 23 -17.25 -13.60 -0.50
N ASN A 24 -16.86 -14.78 -0.98
CA ASN A 24 -16.04 -15.72 -0.24
C ASN A 24 -14.64 -15.77 -0.86
N LYS A 25 -13.62 -15.74 -0.01
CA LYS A 25 -12.22 -15.93 -0.42
C LYS A 25 -12.01 -17.43 -0.63
N VAL A 26 -11.66 -17.82 -1.84
CA VAL A 26 -11.38 -19.20 -2.20
C VAL A 26 -9.90 -19.35 -2.53
N GLY A 27 -9.29 -20.45 -2.09
CA GLY A 27 -7.88 -20.74 -2.36
C GLY A 27 -6.86 -19.98 -1.49
N THR A 28 -5.60 -20.28 -1.74
CA THR A 28 -4.39 -19.71 -1.14
C THR A 28 -3.82 -18.59 -2.01
N VAL A 29 -3.12 -17.62 -1.41
CA VAL A 29 -2.43 -16.56 -2.16
C VAL A 29 -1.18 -17.18 -2.78
N GLU A 30 -1.24 -17.51 -4.07
CA GLU A 30 -0.15 -18.20 -4.77
C GLU A 30 0.45 -17.36 -5.91
N ASN A 31 -0.09 -16.17 -6.22
CA ASN A 31 0.40 -15.34 -7.31
C ASN A 31 1.27 -14.17 -6.84
N GLU A 32 2.18 -13.72 -7.71
CA GLU A 32 3.10 -12.59 -7.49
C GLU A 32 2.36 -11.28 -7.16
N PHE A 33 1.13 -11.12 -7.64
CA PHE A 33 0.28 -9.95 -7.42
C PHE A 33 -0.53 -9.99 -6.12
N ARG A 34 -0.44 -11.08 -5.35
CA ARG A 34 -1.11 -11.29 -4.05
C ARG A 34 -2.63 -11.13 -4.08
N VAL A 35 -3.25 -11.53 -5.19
CA VAL A 35 -4.69 -11.44 -5.39
C VAL A 35 -5.38 -12.73 -4.95
N PHE A 36 -6.48 -12.62 -4.23
CA PHE A 36 -7.28 -13.77 -3.80
C PHE A 36 -8.25 -14.19 -4.91
N GLN A 37 -8.38 -15.49 -5.16
CA GLN A 37 -9.55 -15.97 -5.90
C GLN A 37 -10.80 -15.77 -5.04
N MET A 38 -11.88 -15.32 -5.66
CA MET A 38 -13.12 -15.01 -4.97
C MET A 38 -14.32 -15.56 -5.72
N GLU A 39 -15.31 -16.03 -4.96
CA GLU A 39 -16.62 -16.38 -5.48
C GLU A 39 -17.68 -15.44 -4.87
N VAL A 40 -18.67 -15.06 -5.67
CA VAL A 40 -19.81 -14.28 -5.18
C VAL A 40 -20.77 -15.23 -4.47
N LEU A 41 -21.14 -14.89 -3.24
CA LEU A 41 -22.11 -15.64 -2.44
C LEU A 41 -23.54 -15.11 -2.60
N ALA A 42 -23.70 -13.77 -2.68
CA ALA A 42 -24.97 -13.07 -2.79
C ALA A 42 -24.78 -11.64 -3.33
N GLY A 43 -25.85 -11.06 -3.90
CA GLY A 43 -25.88 -9.68 -4.40
C GLY A 43 -25.37 -9.49 -5.83
N GLU A 44 -24.93 -8.28 -6.16
CA GLU A 44 -24.45 -7.91 -7.50
C GLU A 44 -23.13 -8.64 -7.84
N PRO A 45 -22.95 -9.17 -9.06
CA PRO A 45 -21.73 -9.87 -9.46
C PRO A 45 -20.61 -8.89 -9.83
N SER A 46 -20.23 -8.01 -8.89
CA SER A 46 -19.17 -7.02 -9.03
C SER A 46 -18.17 -7.13 -7.89
N PHE A 47 -16.89 -7.05 -8.22
CA PHE A 47 -15.78 -6.97 -7.27
C PHE A 47 -15.22 -5.55 -7.15
N GLU A 48 -15.76 -4.61 -7.92
CA GLU A 48 -15.39 -3.20 -7.84
C GLU A 48 -16.08 -2.52 -6.66
N THR A 49 -15.32 -1.73 -5.92
CA THR A 49 -15.84 -0.95 -4.80
C THR A 49 -15.04 0.34 -4.59
N GLU A 50 -15.58 1.22 -3.76
CA GLU A 50 -14.88 2.39 -3.23
C GLU A 50 -14.81 2.29 -1.70
N VAL A 51 -13.59 2.39 -1.16
CA VAL A 51 -13.33 2.42 0.28
C VAL A 51 -12.96 3.84 0.68
N LYS A 52 -13.55 4.34 1.77
CA LYS A 52 -13.20 5.64 2.36
C LYS A 52 -12.42 5.40 3.65
N GLN A 53 -11.17 5.83 3.69
CA GLN A 53 -10.30 5.71 4.87
C GLN A 53 -9.53 7.02 5.08
N HIS A 54 -9.56 7.53 6.32
CA HIS A 54 -8.83 8.74 6.74
C HIS A 54 -9.00 9.96 5.82
N GLY A 55 -10.19 10.16 5.24
CA GLY A 55 -10.48 11.28 4.34
C GLY A 55 -10.01 11.06 2.89
N ALA A 56 -9.37 9.94 2.59
CA ALA A 56 -9.07 9.49 1.24
C ALA A 56 -10.13 8.50 0.72
N ARG A 57 -10.29 8.46 -0.60
CA ARG A 57 -11.18 7.51 -1.30
C ARG A 57 -10.35 6.61 -2.19
N PHE A 58 -10.59 5.31 -2.12
CA PHE A 58 -9.85 4.30 -2.86
C PHE A 58 -10.82 3.44 -3.64
N LYS A 59 -10.84 3.62 -4.95
CA LYS A 59 -11.49 2.69 -5.86
C LYS A 59 -10.56 1.50 -6.08
N LEU A 60 -11.14 0.30 -6.09
CA LEU A 60 -10.43 -0.93 -6.35
C LEU A 60 -11.35 -2.02 -6.90
N ASN A 61 -10.73 -3.02 -7.52
CA ASN A 61 -11.34 -4.32 -7.73
C ASN A 61 -10.69 -5.35 -6.81
N PHE A 62 -11.45 -5.89 -5.85
CA PHE A 62 -10.95 -6.87 -4.89
C PHE A 62 -10.34 -8.11 -5.56
N SER A 63 -10.83 -8.52 -6.73
CA SER A 63 -10.33 -9.69 -7.46
C SER A 63 -9.11 -9.39 -8.33
N GLU A 64 -8.57 -8.17 -8.31
CA GLU A 64 -7.41 -7.77 -9.14
C GLU A 64 -6.28 -7.12 -8.34
N VAL A 65 -6.55 -6.66 -7.11
CA VAL A 65 -5.56 -6.00 -6.26
C VAL A 65 -5.59 -6.53 -4.84
N TYR A 66 -4.46 -6.41 -4.14
CA TYR A 66 -4.39 -6.71 -2.72
C TYR A 66 -4.98 -5.56 -1.89
N TRP A 67 -5.89 -5.88 -0.98
CA TRP A 67 -6.42 -4.93 0.01
C TRP A 67 -6.70 -5.62 1.35
N ASN A 68 -6.31 -4.94 2.43
CA ASN A 68 -6.56 -5.40 3.79
C ASN A 68 -7.00 -4.24 4.68
N SER A 69 -8.29 -4.17 4.99
CA SER A 69 -8.86 -3.13 5.85
C SER A 69 -8.31 -3.12 7.28
N ARG A 70 -7.73 -4.24 7.76
CA ARG A 70 -7.15 -4.32 9.11
C ARG A 70 -5.84 -3.52 9.26
N LEU A 71 -5.17 -3.20 8.16
CA LEU A 71 -3.93 -2.44 8.17
C LEU A 71 -4.15 -0.91 8.26
N GLU A 72 -5.41 -0.46 8.25
CA GLU A 72 -5.77 0.95 8.30
C GLU A 72 -5.10 1.71 9.46
N GLN A 73 -5.09 1.12 10.66
CA GLN A 73 -4.48 1.78 11.83
C GLN A 73 -2.98 1.97 11.67
N GLU A 74 -2.30 0.98 11.09
CA GLU A 74 -0.86 1.04 10.85
C GLU A 74 -0.53 2.06 9.74
N HIS A 75 -1.36 2.11 8.69
CA HIS A 75 -1.27 3.15 7.67
C HIS A 75 -1.39 4.54 8.28
N SER A 76 -2.40 4.74 9.15
CA SER A 76 -2.60 5.99 9.87
C SER A 76 -1.41 6.37 10.74
N ARG A 77 -0.84 5.39 11.47
CA ARG A 77 0.29 5.60 12.38
C ARG A 77 1.51 6.10 11.61
N LEU A 78 1.81 5.48 10.47
CA LEU A 78 2.94 5.86 9.65
C LEU A 78 2.73 7.22 8.99
N VAL A 79 1.56 7.45 8.39
CA VAL A 79 1.22 8.74 7.78
C VAL A 79 1.30 9.87 8.82
N LYS A 80 0.98 9.62 10.10
CA LYS A 80 1.07 10.62 11.17
C LYS A 80 2.48 11.17 11.37
N VAL A 81 3.53 10.37 11.18
CA VAL A 81 4.92 10.85 11.39
C VAL A 81 5.44 11.70 10.24
N PHE A 82 4.80 11.66 9.07
CA PHE A 82 5.22 12.45 7.91
C PHE A 82 4.95 13.94 8.09
N LYS A 83 5.91 14.73 7.63
CA LYS A 83 5.90 16.19 7.65
C LYS A 83 5.79 16.73 6.21
N PRO A 84 5.06 17.85 6.00
CA PRO A 84 4.98 18.49 4.70
C PRO A 84 6.39 18.77 4.12
N GLY A 85 6.54 18.60 2.80
CA GLY A 85 7.81 18.79 2.10
C GLY A 85 8.77 17.60 2.16
N GLN A 86 8.50 16.57 2.97
CA GLN A 86 9.28 15.32 2.93
C GLN A 86 9.04 14.55 1.64
N LYS A 87 10.03 13.72 1.27
CA LYS A 87 9.95 12.79 0.15
C LYS A 87 9.71 11.38 0.65
N ILE A 88 8.67 10.75 0.10
CA ILE A 88 8.25 9.40 0.47
C ILE A 88 8.44 8.48 -0.73
N VAL A 89 9.06 7.32 -0.50
CA VAL A 89 9.24 6.29 -1.52
C VAL A 89 8.44 5.07 -1.10
N ASP A 90 7.32 4.86 -1.78
CA ASP A 90 6.42 3.73 -1.57
C ASP A 90 6.68 2.68 -2.66
N VAL A 91 7.46 1.65 -2.33
CA VAL A 91 8.01 0.69 -3.32
C VAL A 91 6.96 -0.32 -3.80
N MET A 92 5.96 -0.60 -2.97
CA MET A 92 4.87 -1.56 -3.21
C MET A 92 3.54 -0.92 -2.80
N ALA A 93 3.22 0.19 -3.46
CA ALA A 93 2.15 1.10 -3.10
C ALA A 93 0.76 0.49 -3.26
N GLY A 94 0.59 -0.61 -4.00
CA GLY A 94 -0.73 -1.13 -4.36
C GLY A 94 -1.58 -0.05 -5.00
N ILE A 95 -2.74 0.24 -4.40
CA ILE A 95 -3.65 1.30 -4.83
C ILE A 95 -3.44 2.66 -4.14
N GLY A 96 -2.37 2.78 -3.34
CA GLY A 96 -1.91 4.01 -2.70
C GLY A 96 -2.39 4.30 -1.27
N PRO A 97 -2.61 3.32 -0.37
CA PRO A 97 -3.10 3.60 0.98
C PRO A 97 -2.10 4.38 1.86
N PHE A 98 -0.80 4.38 1.54
CA PHE A 98 0.20 5.27 2.14
C PHE A 98 0.48 6.49 1.27
N ALA A 99 0.71 6.27 -0.02
CA ALA A 99 1.05 7.30 -0.98
C ALA A 99 0.05 8.47 -1.00
N ILE A 100 -1.24 8.19 -1.06
CA ILE A 100 -2.28 9.22 -1.18
C ILE A 100 -2.40 10.04 0.11
N PRO A 101 -2.54 9.44 1.32
CA PRO A 101 -2.56 10.23 2.55
C PRO A 101 -1.27 11.02 2.81
N ALA A 102 -0.10 10.47 2.45
CA ALA A 102 1.17 11.20 2.53
C ALA A 102 1.18 12.45 1.65
N ALA A 103 0.71 12.32 0.40
CA ALA A 103 0.59 13.42 -0.52
C ALA A 103 -0.45 14.46 -0.06
N GLN A 104 -1.58 14.03 0.52
CA GLN A 104 -2.56 14.94 1.12
C GLN A 104 -1.98 15.75 2.30
N LYS A 105 -1.01 15.20 3.02
CA LYS A 105 -0.23 15.93 4.04
C LYS A 105 0.81 16.90 3.46
N GLY A 106 0.97 16.97 2.14
CA GLY A 106 1.94 17.84 1.49
C GLY A 106 3.33 17.23 1.32
N CYS A 107 3.47 15.90 1.40
CA CYS A 107 4.69 15.22 1.00
C CYS A 107 4.77 15.09 -0.53
N LEU A 108 5.97 14.94 -1.07
CA LEU A 108 6.21 14.48 -2.43
C LEU A 108 6.40 12.96 -2.38
N VAL A 109 5.72 12.23 -3.24
CA VAL A 109 5.66 10.77 -3.17
C VAL A 109 6.05 10.16 -4.51
N LEU A 110 6.99 9.22 -4.47
CA LEU A 110 7.25 8.28 -5.57
C LEU A 110 6.56 6.97 -5.19
N ALA A 111 5.57 6.54 -5.97
CA ALA A 111 4.75 5.38 -5.67
C ALA A 111 4.86 4.34 -6.78
N ASN A 112 5.31 3.13 -6.45
CA ASN A 112 5.51 2.05 -7.39
C ASN A 112 4.71 0.81 -6.98
N ASP A 113 4.20 0.08 -7.96
CA ASP A 113 3.75 -1.29 -7.72
C ASP A 113 4.03 -2.17 -8.94
N LEU A 114 4.35 -3.45 -8.72
CA LEU A 114 4.59 -4.39 -9.82
C LEU A 114 3.30 -4.78 -10.54
N ASN A 115 2.18 -4.86 -9.82
CA ASN A 115 0.89 -5.26 -10.38
C ASN A 115 0.30 -4.12 -11.24
N PRO A 116 0.15 -4.29 -12.57
CA PRO A 116 -0.39 -3.25 -13.45
C PRO A 116 -1.84 -2.87 -13.10
N LYS A 117 -2.63 -3.77 -12.51
CA LYS A 117 -3.98 -3.47 -12.03
C LYS A 117 -3.94 -2.57 -10.79
N SER A 118 -2.99 -2.81 -9.89
CA SER A 118 -2.79 -1.94 -8.73
C SER A 118 -2.35 -0.55 -9.16
N HIS A 119 -1.41 -0.46 -10.11
CA HIS A 119 -0.99 0.80 -10.72
C HIS A 119 -2.13 1.55 -11.43
N HIS A 120 -2.99 0.83 -12.16
CA HIS A 120 -4.18 1.43 -12.77
C HIS A 120 -5.11 2.09 -11.72
N TYR A 121 -5.42 1.38 -10.63
CA TYR A 121 -6.24 1.96 -9.56
C TYR A 121 -5.50 3.05 -8.78
N LEU A 122 -4.18 2.96 -8.61
CA LEU A 122 -3.36 4.03 -8.05
C LEU A 122 -3.53 5.33 -8.84
N LEU A 123 -3.45 5.28 -10.17
CA LEU A 123 -3.68 6.42 -11.05
C LEU A 123 -5.09 7.01 -10.90
N GLU A 124 -6.12 6.18 -10.85
CA GLU A 124 -7.50 6.64 -10.60
C GLU A 124 -7.63 7.30 -9.23
N ASN A 125 -7.01 6.72 -8.21
CA ASN A 125 -7.09 7.20 -6.83
C ASN A 125 -6.28 8.49 -6.63
N ILE A 126 -5.14 8.67 -7.29
CA ILE A 126 -4.37 9.93 -7.31
C ILE A 126 -5.26 11.07 -7.81
N LYS A 127 -5.95 10.86 -8.94
CA LYS A 127 -6.86 11.84 -9.53
C LYS A 127 -8.06 12.12 -8.62
N THR A 128 -8.69 11.06 -8.11
CA THR A 128 -9.87 11.14 -7.25
C THR A 128 -9.61 11.92 -5.96
N ASN A 129 -8.40 11.79 -5.41
CA ASN A 129 -7.96 12.47 -4.19
C ASN A 129 -7.27 13.81 -4.45
N LYS A 130 -7.15 14.24 -5.72
CA LYS A 130 -6.58 15.53 -6.14
C LYS A 130 -5.12 15.73 -5.69
N VAL A 131 -4.32 14.67 -5.79
CA VAL A 131 -2.89 14.68 -5.39
C VAL A 131 -1.93 14.49 -6.57
N THR A 132 -2.37 14.72 -7.80
CA THR A 132 -1.57 14.54 -9.03
C THR A 132 -0.25 15.30 -9.00
N GLU A 133 -0.23 16.51 -8.43
CA GLU A 133 0.99 17.34 -8.32
C GLU A 133 1.99 16.86 -7.26
N ARG A 134 1.67 15.79 -6.54
CA ARG A 134 2.45 15.31 -5.39
C ARG A 134 2.79 13.84 -5.43
N VAL A 135 2.21 13.09 -6.35
CA VAL A 135 2.46 11.66 -6.51
C VAL A 135 2.95 11.42 -7.92
N GLN A 136 4.17 10.89 -8.03
CA GLN A 136 4.68 10.32 -9.26
C GLN A 136 4.55 8.80 -9.17
N ASP A 137 3.82 8.21 -10.11
CA ASP A 137 3.52 6.80 -10.15
C ASP A 137 4.44 6.00 -11.09
N PHE A 138 4.68 4.74 -10.75
CA PHE A 138 5.53 3.82 -11.50
C PHE A 138 4.94 2.41 -11.48
N ASN A 139 5.20 1.64 -12.54
CA ASN A 139 4.86 0.21 -12.63
C ASN A 139 6.12 -0.57 -13.01
N MET A 140 6.94 -0.90 -11.99
CA MET A 140 8.26 -1.52 -12.15
C MET A 140 8.50 -2.60 -11.09
N ASP A 141 9.51 -3.44 -11.32
CA ASP A 141 10.08 -4.27 -10.24
C ASP A 141 10.61 -3.36 -9.12
N GLY A 142 10.28 -3.70 -7.87
CA GLY A 142 10.63 -2.88 -6.71
C GLY A 142 12.13 -2.62 -6.56
N ARG A 143 12.99 -3.56 -6.99
CA ARG A 143 14.46 -3.38 -6.91
C ARG A 143 14.94 -2.35 -7.92
N GLU A 144 14.40 -2.40 -9.14
CA GLU A 144 14.70 -1.40 -10.17
C GLU A 144 14.19 -0.02 -9.77
N PHE A 145 13.00 0.02 -9.16
CA PHE A 145 12.41 1.24 -8.66
C PHE A 145 13.22 1.86 -7.52
N ILE A 146 13.72 1.07 -6.56
CA ILE A 146 14.60 1.58 -5.48
C ILE A 146 15.84 2.25 -6.08
N ALA A 147 16.49 1.60 -7.05
CA ALA A 147 17.66 2.19 -7.71
C ALA A 147 17.31 3.50 -8.43
N LEU A 148 16.13 3.60 -9.05
CA LEU A 148 15.62 4.83 -9.65
C LEU A 148 15.36 5.91 -8.59
N ALA A 149 14.68 5.58 -7.49
CA ALA A 149 14.36 6.50 -6.42
C ALA A 149 15.62 7.07 -5.76
N CYS A 150 16.65 6.26 -5.54
CA CYS A 150 17.95 6.72 -5.03
C CYS A 150 18.61 7.73 -5.98
N ARG A 151 18.56 7.49 -7.30
CA ARG A 151 19.10 8.45 -8.29
C ARG A 151 18.31 9.77 -8.29
N HIS A 152 16.98 9.71 -8.21
CA HIS A 152 16.13 10.89 -8.08
C HIS A 152 16.46 11.70 -6.82
N ALA A 153 16.59 11.02 -5.67
CA ALA A 153 16.97 11.67 -4.42
C ALA A 153 18.34 12.36 -4.54
N TRP A 154 19.34 11.68 -5.10
CA TRP A 154 20.71 12.19 -5.24
C TRP A 154 20.85 13.38 -6.20
N ALA A 155 20.18 13.31 -7.36
CA ALA A 155 20.25 14.35 -8.39
C ALA A 155 19.71 15.71 -7.89
N GLU A 156 18.67 15.67 -7.06
CA GLU A 156 18.06 16.88 -6.49
C GLU A 156 18.86 17.46 -5.30
N THR A 157 19.78 16.69 -4.72
CA THR A 157 20.53 17.06 -3.50
C THR A 157 21.98 17.40 -3.72
N ALA A 158 22.48 17.27 -4.96
CA ALA A 158 23.86 17.61 -5.29
C ALA A 158 24.27 19.05 -4.92
N ALA A 159 23.30 19.92 -4.54
CA ALA A 159 23.51 21.28 -4.10
C ALA A 159 22.98 21.60 -2.67
N GLY A 160 22.53 20.63 -1.86
CA GLY A 160 21.91 20.89 -0.56
C GLY A 160 21.92 19.71 0.43
N PRO A 161 21.37 19.87 1.64
CA PRO A 161 21.29 18.79 2.62
C PRO A 161 20.42 17.64 2.10
N LEU A 162 20.79 16.40 2.45
CA LEU A 162 20.04 15.20 2.05
C LEU A 162 18.62 15.24 2.63
N PRO A 163 17.56 14.94 1.85
CA PRO A 163 16.20 14.90 2.31
C PRO A 163 16.02 13.68 3.20
N THR A 164 15.11 13.78 4.16
CA THR A 164 14.58 12.59 4.80
C THR A 164 13.81 11.79 3.76
N VAL A 165 14.35 10.63 3.39
CA VAL A 165 13.69 9.65 2.54
C VAL A 165 13.16 8.56 3.45
N HIS A 166 11.88 8.28 3.35
CA HIS A 166 11.32 7.11 4.00
C HIS A 166 11.00 6.03 2.96
N CYS A 167 11.50 4.81 3.20
CA CYS A 167 11.28 3.66 2.33
C CYS A 167 10.47 2.60 3.07
N TYR A 168 9.38 2.14 2.48
CA TYR A 168 8.51 1.14 3.09
C TYR A 168 8.32 -0.03 2.15
N THR A 169 8.36 -1.24 2.72
CA THR A 169 8.03 -2.47 2.01
C THR A 169 7.17 -3.36 2.92
N PHE A 170 6.27 -4.14 2.32
CA PHE A 170 5.45 -5.10 3.04
C PHE A 170 5.91 -6.54 2.76
N SER A 171 6.64 -7.12 3.72
CA SER A 171 7.04 -8.53 3.67
C SER A 171 6.02 -9.44 4.39
N PRO A 172 5.49 -10.50 3.75
CA PRO A 172 4.52 -11.39 4.37
C PRO A 172 5.25 -12.38 5.29
N GLY A 173 5.09 -12.21 6.59
CA GLY A 173 5.62 -13.13 7.60
C GLY A 173 7.05 -12.79 8.01
N ALA A 174 7.41 -13.30 9.19
CA ALA A 174 8.64 -13.01 9.91
C ALA A 174 9.91 -13.40 9.14
N GLU A 175 10.31 -12.62 8.14
CA GLU A 175 11.74 -12.43 7.96
C GLU A 175 12.25 -11.76 9.23
N ASP A 176 13.24 -12.39 9.85
CA ASP A 176 13.98 -11.78 10.93
C ASP A 176 14.51 -10.42 10.44
N ASP A 177 14.04 -9.33 11.06
CA ASP A 177 14.48 -7.97 10.77
C ASP A 177 16.01 -7.84 10.84
N SER A 178 16.71 -8.78 11.50
CA SER A 178 18.18 -8.87 11.49
C SER A 178 18.75 -9.04 10.09
N GLY A 179 18.11 -9.80 9.20
CA GLY A 179 18.57 -10.04 7.83
C GLY A 179 18.42 -8.80 6.95
N VAL A 180 17.35 -8.02 7.16
CA VAL A 180 17.15 -6.73 6.49
C VAL A 180 18.17 -5.72 7.01
N ARG A 181 18.32 -5.59 8.33
CA ARG A 181 19.27 -4.68 8.97
C ARG A 181 20.72 -4.98 8.59
N ALA A 182 21.11 -6.25 8.53
CA ALA A 182 22.45 -6.65 8.13
C ALA A 182 22.75 -6.26 6.67
N ARG A 183 21.80 -6.50 5.75
CA ARG A 183 21.94 -6.10 4.34
C ARG A 183 21.96 -4.58 4.17
N THR A 184 21.15 -3.86 4.94
CA THR A 184 21.13 -2.38 4.93
C THR A 184 22.44 -1.81 5.49
N ALA A 185 22.96 -2.36 6.58
CA ALA A 185 24.23 -1.95 7.17
C ALA A 185 25.42 -2.27 6.23
N GLU A 186 25.39 -3.42 5.55
CA GLU A 186 26.38 -3.79 4.53
C GLU A 186 26.35 -2.85 3.31
N ALA A 187 25.17 -2.43 2.88
CA ALA A 187 25.00 -1.57 1.71
C ALA A 187 25.23 -0.08 1.98
N PHE A 188 24.91 0.42 3.18
CA PHE A 188 24.85 1.86 3.49
C PHE A 188 25.66 2.31 4.72
N GLY A 189 26.30 1.37 5.44
CA GLY A 189 27.04 1.64 6.68
C GLY A 189 26.17 1.63 7.94
N GLU A 190 26.78 1.35 9.10
CA GLU A 190 26.10 1.44 10.40
C GLU A 190 25.84 2.92 10.75
N GLY A 191 24.58 3.30 10.97
CA GLY A 191 24.21 4.68 11.33
C GLY A 191 22.91 5.22 10.73
N LEU A 192 22.12 4.42 10.01
CA LEU A 192 20.72 4.76 9.79
C LEU A 192 19.98 4.52 11.11
N ASP A 193 19.58 5.60 11.79
CA ASP A 193 18.85 5.56 13.07
C ASP A 193 17.59 4.69 12.94
N ALA A 194 17.70 3.44 13.41
CA ALA A 194 16.58 2.51 13.58
C ALA A 194 15.97 2.63 14.99
N ASP A 195 16.15 3.79 15.63
CA ASP A 195 15.72 4.05 17.00
C ASP A 195 14.22 4.32 17.03
N ALA A 196 13.47 3.22 16.99
CA ALA A 196 12.20 3.14 17.68
C ALA A 196 12.49 2.98 19.18
N GLU A 197 12.72 4.08 19.89
CA GLU A 197 12.62 4.14 21.36
C GLU A 197 11.15 3.94 21.79
N ASP A 198 10.61 2.73 21.57
CA ASP A 198 9.46 2.13 22.29
C ASP A 198 9.16 0.73 21.71
N GLY A 199 10.15 -0.18 21.72
CA GLY A 199 9.94 -1.63 21.63
C GLY A 199 9.10 -2.19 20.46
N ARG A 200 8.88 -1.45 19.37
CA ARG A 200 7.90 -1.79 18.31
C ARG A 200 8.52 -1.63 16.93
N ARG A 201 8.58 -2.77 16.22
CA ARG A 201 9.30 -2.99 14.97
C ARG A 201 8.69 -2.19 13.83
N THR A 202 9.43 -1.21 13.35
CA THR A 202 9.33 -0.69 11.98
C THR A 202 10.72 -0.55 11.42
N CYS A 203 10.96 -1.09 10.22
CA CYS A 203 12.15 -0.78 9.46
C CYS A 203 11.86 0.52 8.70
N CYS A 204 12.55 1.60 9.09
CA CYS A 204 12.62 2.86 8.36
C CYS A 204 13.62 2.77 7.21
#